data_AF-A0A127SDK4-F1
#
_entry.id   AF-A0A127SDK4-F1
#
_cell.length_a   1.000
_cell.length_b   1.000
_cell.length_c   1.000
_cell.angle_alpha   90.00
_cell.angle_beta   90.00
_cell.angle_gamma   90.00
#
_symmetry.space_group_name_H-M   'P 1'
#
loop_
_entity.id
_entity.type
_entity.pdbx_description
1 polymer ?
#
loop_
_entity_poly.entity_id
_entity_poly.type
_entity_poly.pdbx_seq_one_letter_code
_entity_poly.pdbx_strand_id
1 'polypeptide(L)'
;YRPIYNNINKGILSKNSDNKIDFSEAIRVFGEPSRKQDVKNPVKIDSPSSTEVLLLRQQIDMLKNQLTDAKDRESFYQNQIEIMQRLLEAPKPNITPPSEPETAQSSPVTEAKEDVIAMPPKEPEVIENKRIPVPEQAEPEPVKRGFLSRFFLPNG
;
A
#
# COMPACT_ATOMS: atom_id res chain seq x y z
N TYR A 1 -39.34 4.09 -21.76
CA TYR A 1 -39.25 5.51 -22.21
C TYR A 1 -39.97 5.82 -23.54
N ARG A 2 -40.96 5.04 -23.99
CA ARG A 2 -41.68 5.30 -25.25
C ARG A 2 -43.11 5.91 -25.18
N PRO A 3 -43.73 6.27 -24.02
CA PRO A 3 -45.07 6.86 -24.05
C PRO A 3 -45.08 8.37 -24.36
N ILE A 4 -44.11 9.14 -23.83
CA ILE A 4 -44.09 10.61 -23.95
C ILE A 4 -43.81 11.05 -25.40
N TYR A 5 -42.73 10.55 -26.00
CA TYR A 5 -42.37 10.90 -27.39
C TYR A 5 -43.46 10.51 -28.41
N ASN A 6 -44.13 9.37 -28.19
CA ASN A 6 -45.22 8.92 -29.06
C ASN A 6 -46.42 9.88 -29.00
N ASN A 7 -46.77 10.38 -27.81
CA ASN A 7 -47.86 11.33 -27.65
C ASN A 7 -47.54 12.71 -28.24
N ILE A 8 -46.26 13.12 -28.22
CA ILE A 8 -45.82 14.34 -28.91
C ILE A 8 -45.95 14.19 -30.43
N ASN A 9 -45.44 13.08 -30.99
CA ASN A 9 -45.49 12.85 -32.43
C ASN A 9 -46.93 12.71 -32.95
N LYS A 10 -47.87 12.28 -32.10
CA LYS A 10 -49.30 12.18 -32.41
C LYS A 10 -50.07 13.49 -32.20
N GLY A 11 -49.41 14.56 -31.73
CA GLY A 11 -50.05 15.84 -31.41
C GLY A 11 -50.95 15.80 -30.17
N ILE A 12 -50.91 14.73 -29.39
CA ILE A 12 -51.70 14.58 -28.15
C ILE A 12 -51.11 15.46 -27.04
N LEU A 13 -49.78 15.61 -27.03
CA LEU A 13 -49.03 16.37 -26.04
C LEU A 13 -48.19 17.44 -26.72
N SER A 14 -48.29 18.69 -26.26
CA SER A 14 -47.48 19.79 -26.79
C SER A 14 -46.25 20.11 -25.94
N LYS A 15 -45.27 20.77 -26.54
CA LYS A 15 -44.11 21.36 -25.86
C LYS A 15 -44.21 22.89 -25.88
N ASN A 16 -43.72 23.51 -24.82
CA ASN A 16 -43.53 24.96 -24.76
C ASN A 16 -42.28 25.41 -25.52
N SER A 17 -42.00 26.73 -25.52
CA SER A 17 -40.81 27.33 -26.17
C SER A 17 -39.49 26.74 -25.68
N ASP A 18 -39.47 26.22 -24.46
CA ASP A 18 -38.27 25.67 -23.81
C ASP A 18 -38.11 24.17 -24.09
N ASN A 19 -38.87 23.61 -25.04
CA ASN A 19 -38.91 22.19 -25.39
C ASN A 19 -39.31 21.26 -24.22
N LYS A 20 -39.96 21.80 -23.18
CA LYS A 20 -40.50 21.05 -22.05
C LYS A 20 -42.01 20.89 -22.21
N ILE A 21 -42.57 19.92 -21.49
CA ILE A 21 -44.02 19.72 -21.42
C ILE A 21 -44.51 20.49 -20.19
N ASP A 22 -45.51 21.34 -20.38
CA ASP A 22 -46.14 22.05 -19.27
C ASP A 22 -46.91 21.07 -18.38
N PHE A 23 -47.01 21.39 -17.09
CA PHE A 23 -47.71 20.54 -16.14
C PHE A 23 -49.18 20.32 -16.53
N SER A 24 -49.86 21.36 -17.01
CA SER A 24 -51.25 21.29 -17.50
C SER A 24 -51.42 20.28 -18.64
N GLU A 25 -50.49 20.26 -19.59
CA GLU A 25 -50.49 19.30 -20.70
C GLU A 25 -50.29 17.87 -20.21
N ALA A 26 -49.39 17.67 -19.25
CA ALA A 26 -49.19 16.37 -18.63
C ALA A 26 -50.44 15.88 -17.89
N ILE A 27 -51.10 16.74 -17.10
CA ILE A 27 -52.34 16.39 -16.40
C ILE A 27 -53.49 16.12 -17.38
N ARG A 28 -53.63 16.90 -18.46
CA ARG A 28 -54.66 16.68 -19.50
C ARG A 28 -54.53 15.30 -20.16
N VAL A 29 -53.30 14.87 -20.44
CA VAL A 29 -53.02 13.62 -21.17
C VAL A 29 -52.95 12.41 -20.27
N PHE A 30 -52.36 12.54 -19.08
CA PHE A 30 -52.10 11.42 -18.16
C PHE A 30 -52.99 11.41 -16.92
N GLY A 31 -53.81 12.44 -16.71
CA GLY A 31 -54.62 12.63 -15.52
C GLY A 31 -53.83 13.15 -14.32
N GLU A 32 -54.53 13.43 -13.23
CA GLU A 32 -53.88 13.77 -11.97
C GLU A 32 -53.06 12.58 -11.43
N PRO A 33 -51.81 12.80 -11.00
CA PRO A 33 -51.03 11.74 -10.39
C PRO A 33 -51.75 11.32 -9.10
N SER A 34 -52.12 10.04 -9.03
CA SER A 34 -52.67 9.49 -7.79
C SER A 34 -51.65 9.67 -6.67
N ARG A 35 -52.05 10.34 -5.59
CA ARG A 35 -51.30 10.33 -4.34
C ARG A 35 -51.31 8.88 -3.86
N LYS A 36 -50.22 8.15 -4.10
CA LYS A 36 -50.00 6.91 -3.37
C LYS A 36 -50.01 7.28 -1.89
N GLN A 37 -50.70 6.49 -1.05
CA GLN A 37 -50.57 6.61 0.40
C GLN A 37 -49.10 6.81 0.72
N ASP A 38 -48.78 7.81 1.55
CA ASP A 38 -47.44 7.97 2.11
C ASP A 38 -46.94 6.58 2.45
N VAL A 39 -45.92 6.13 1.71
CA VAL A 39 -45.25 4.89 2.04
C VAL A 39 -44.52 5.21 3.35
N LYS A 40 -45.23 5.08 4.47
CA LYS A 40 -44.71 5.22 5.84
C LYS A 40 -43.66 4.16 6.18
N ASN A 41 -43.28 3.35 5.20
CA ASN A 41 -42.08 2.55 5.25
C ASN A 41 -41.08 3.26 4.36
N PRO A 42 -40.14 4.05 4.92
CA PRO A 42 -38.96 4.40 4.15
C PRO A 42 -38.45 3.09 3.53
N VAL A 43 -38.26 3.10 2.22
CA VAL A 43 -37.47 2.06 1.54
C VAL A 43 -36.27 1.85 2.45
N LYS A 44 -36.09 0.63 2.96
CA LYS A 44 -34.87 0.27 3.68
C LYS A 44 -33.75 0.33 2.66
N ILE A 45 -33.31 1.54 2.36
CA ILE A 45 -32.01 1.84 1.79
C ILE A 45 -31.09 1.16 2.78
N ASP A 46 -30.38 0.13 2.34
CA ASP A 46 -29.37 -0.56 3.15
C ASP A 46 -28.63 0.52 3.92
N SER A 47 -28.78 0.49 5.25
CA SER A 47 -28.35 1.59 6.11
C SER A 47 -26.90 1.90 5.73
N PRO A 48 -26.52 3.15 5.42
CA PRO A 48 -25.14 3.49 5.08
C PRO A 48 -24.16 3.08 6.20
N SER A 49 -24.67 2.92 7.42
CA SER A 49 -23.95 2.31 8.54
C SER A 49 -23.53 0.85 8.27
N SER A 50 -24.32 0.05 7.56
CA SER A 50 -24.01 -1.35 7.27
C SER A 50 -22.81 -1.49 6.33
N THR A 51 -22.67 -0.60 5.34
CA THR A 51 -21.51 -0.60 4.43
C THR A 51 -20.24 -0.13 5.14
N GLU A 52 -20.36 0.88 6.00
CA GLU A 52 -19.24 1.36 6.82
C GLU A 52 -18.78 0.29 7.82
N VAL A 53 -19.71 -0.37 8.51
CA VAL A 53 -19.41 -1.47 9.43
C VAL A 53 -18.74 -2.65 8.70
N LEU A 54 -19.16 -2.95 7.47
CA LEU A 54 -18.51 -3.99 6.65
C LEU A 54 -17.07 -3.60 6.32
N LEU A 55 -16.84 -2.36 5.87
CA LEU A 55 -15.50 -1.86 5.55
C LEU A 55 -14.58 -1.86 6.79
N LEU A 56 -15.09 -1.41 7.93
CA LEU A 56 -14.36 -1.43 9.19
C LEU A 56 -13.99 -2.86 9.61
N ARG A 57 -14.88 -3.83 9.44
CA ARG A 57 -14.57 -5.26 9.68
C ARG A 57 -13.44 -5.75 8.78
N GLN A 58 -13.49 -5.42 7.48
CA GLN A 58 -12.43 -5.78 6.54
C GLN A 58 -11.07 -5.18 6.95
N GLN A 59 -11.05 -3.92 7.41
CA GLN A 59 -9.83 -3.29 7.90
C GLN A 59 -9.29 -3.98 9.17
N ILE A 60 -10.17 -4.34 10.10
CA ILE A 60 -9.79 -5.09 11.31
C ILE A 60 -9.15 -6.43 10.94
N ASP A 61 -9.70 -7.15 9.98
CA ASP A 61 -9.17 -8.44 9.56
C ASP A 61 -7.80 -8.31 8.89
N MET A 62 -7.60 -7.27 8.07
CA MET A 62 -6.28 -6.96 7.49
C MET A 62 -5.24 -6.64 8.57
N LEU A 63 -5.60 -5.80 9.55
CA LEU A 63 -4.70 -5.44 10.65
C LEU A 63 -4.36 -6.66 11.52
N LYS A 64 -5.33 -7.54 11.78
CA LYS A 64 -5.09 -8.80 12.49
C LYS A 64 -4.10 -9.69 11.73
N ASN A 65 -4.25 -9.83 10.42
CA ASN A 65 -3.33 -10.62 9.61
C ASN A 65 -1.91 -10.04 9.67
N GLN A 66 -1.78 -8.73 9.52
CA GLN A 66 -0.48 -8.04 9.64
C GLN A 66 0.17 -8.24 11.01
N LEU A 67 -0.62 -8.20 12.09
CA LEU A 67 -0.13 -8.42 13.44
C LEU A 67 0.38 -9.87 13.62
N THR A 68 -0.37 -10.85 13.11
CA THR A 68 0.06 -12.25 13.13
C THR A 68 1.34 -12.44 12.33
N ASP A 69 1.40 -11.93 11.09
CA ASP A 69 2.59 -12.01 10.24
C ASP A 69 3.83 -11.37 10.89
N ALA A 70 3.64 -10.22 11.57
CA ALA A 70 4.70 -9.53 12.30
C ALA A 70 5.21 -10.36 13.49
N LYS A 71 4.29 -10.96 14.25
CA LYS A 71 4.61 -11.80 15.40
C LYS A 71 5.32 -13.09 14.99
N ASP A 72 4.88 -13.72 13.92
CA ASP A 72 5.52 -14.92 13.38
C ASP A 72 6.95 -14.61 12.93
N ARG A 73 7.14 -13.48 12.23
CA ARG A 73 8.46 -13.00 11.84
C ARG A 73 9.36 -12.68 13.04
N GLU A 74 8.83 -12.05 14.08
CA GLU A 74 9.57 -11.81 15.31
C GLU A 74 10.01 -13.12 15.96
N SER A 75 9.08 -14.07 16.11
CA SER A 75 9.37 -15.38 16.71
C SER A 75 10.44 -16.15 15.93
N PHE A 76 10.41 -16.07 14.59
CA PHE A 76 11.42 -16.66 13.73
C PHE A 76 12.81 -16.08 14.00
N TYR A 77 12.93 -14.75 14.05
CA TYR A 77 14.23 -14.12 14.32
C TYR A 77 14.70 -14.34 15.76
N GLN A 78 13.81 -14.34 16.75
CA GLN A 78 14.16 -14.67 18.14
C GLN A 78 14.76 -16.07 18.25
N ASN A 79 14.15 -17.06 17.59
CA ASN A 79 14.69 -18.42 17.55
C ASN A 79 16.09 -18.47 16.91
N GLN A 80 16.30 -17.76 15.79
CA GLN A 80 17.62 -17.67 15.17
C GLN A 80 18.66 -17.03 16.10
N ILE A 81 18.27 -16.00 16.85
CA ILE A 81 19.15 -15.35 17.84
C ILE A 81 19.50 -16.33 18.97
N GLU A 82 18.53 -17.09 19.48
CA GLU A 82 18.74 -18.10 20.52
C GLU A 82 19.72 -19.20 20.06
N ILE A 83 19.54 -19.72 18.84
CA ILE A 83 20.44 -20.71 18.24
C ILE A 83 21.86 -20.13 18.15
N MET A 84 22.02 -18.91 17.63
CA MET A 84 23.31 -18.26 17.51
C MET A 84 23.99 -18.06 18.86
N GLN A 85 23.25 -17.64 19.89
CA GLN A 85 23.78 -17.50 21.25
C GLN A 85 24.29 -18.83 21.78
N ARG A 86 23.51 -19.91 21.66
CA ARG A 86 23.91 -21.25 22.13
C ARG A 86 25.15 -21.78 21.43
N LEU A 87 25.30 -21.51 20.13
CA LEU A 87 26.50 -21.89 19.38
C LEU A 87 27.74 -21.12 19.84
N LEU A 88 27.58 -19.86 20.24
CA LEU A 88 28.66 -19.03 20.77
C LEU A 88 28.96 -19.28 22.25
N GLU A 89 28.00 -19.80 23.02
CA GLU A 89 28.13 -20.15 24.45
C GLU A 89 28.95 -21.43 24.71
N ALA A 90 29.59 -22.02 23.70
CA ALA A 90 30.50 -23.14 23.89
C ALA A 90 31.55 -22.85 24.99
N PRO A 91 31.97 -23.85 25.80
CA PRO A 91 32.71 -23.61 27.02
C PRO A 91 34.02 -22.90 26.72
N LYS A 92 34.23 -21.72 27.33
CA LYS A 92 35.56 -21.12 27.38
C LYS A 92 36.49 -22.17 28.02
N PRO A 93 37.54 -22.64 27.33
CA PRO A 93 38.55 -23.44 28.01
C PRO A 93 39.08 -22.58 29.14
N ASN A 94 39.00 -23.09 30.37
CA ASN A 94 39.64 -22.49 31.54
C ASN A 94 41.15 -22.48 31.27
N ILE A 95 41.64 -21.44 30.62
CA ILE A 95 43.06 -21.14 30.54
C ILE A 95 43.39 -20.46 31.86
N THR A 96 43.82 -21.27 32.83
CA THR A 96 44.58 -20.83 33.99
C THR A 96 45.69 -19.89 33.50
N PRO A 97 45.81 -18.64 33.98
CA PRO A 97 46.84 -17.74 33.49
C PRO A 97 48.22 -18.24 33.96
N PRO A 98 49.20 -18.44 33.08
CA PRO A 98 50.60 -18.48 33.49
C PRO A 98 51.04 -17.03 33.70
N SER A 99 51.51 -16.74 34.91
CA SER A 99 52.05 -15.45 35.33
C SER A 99 53.02 -14.83 34.32
N GLU A 100 52.84 -13.55 34.04
CA GLU A 100 53.80 -12.64 33.43
C GLU A 100 55.07 -12.51 34.31
N PRO A 101 56.25 -12.13 33.74
CA PRO A 101 56.49 -10.70 33.48
C PRO A 101 57.37 -10.35 32.24
N GLU A 102 57.07 -9.14 31.70
CA GLU A 102 57.96 -8.10 31.10
C GLU A 102 58.93 -8.49 29.96
N THR A 103 59.02 -7.78 28.82
CA THR A 103 59.88 -6.57 28.66
C THR A 103 59.72 -5.92 27.25
N ALA A 104 59.61 -4.58 27.24
CA ALA A 104 59.99 -3.52 26.29
C ALA A 104 60.04 -3.68 24.73
N GLN A 105 59.20 -2.86 24.07
CA GLN A 105 59.47 -1.83 23.03
C GLN A 105 60.41 -2.08 21.81
N SER A 106 59.81 -1.80 20.64
CA SER A 106 60.29 -0.94 19.52
C SER A 106 60.52 -1.61 18.14
N SER A 107 59.73 -1.15 17.17
CA SER A 107 60.00 -1.13 15.71
C SER A 107 60.75 0.18 15.34
N PRO A 108 61.27 0.48 14.11
CA PRO A 108 60.84 -0.05 12.78
C PRO A 108 61.88 -0.02 11.59
N VAL A 109 61.42 -0.49 10.41
CA VAL A 109 61.79 -0.16 8.98
C VAL A 109 63.21 -0.49 8.42
N THR A 110 63.29 -1.18 7.26
CA THR A 110 63.86 -0.71 5.95
C THR A 110 63.91 -1.81 4.85
N GLU A 111 63.23 -1.51 3.73
CA GLU A 111 63.38 -1.81 2.28
C GLU A 111 64.06 -3.05 1.64
N ALA A 112 63.28 -3.61 0.70
CA ALA A 112 63.57 -3.87 -0.73
C ALA A 112 64.56 -4.97 -1.17
N LYS A 113 64.03 -5.91 -1.97
CA LYS A 113 64.29 -6.03 -3.43
C LYS A 113 63.34 -7.03 -4.08
N GLU A 114 62.72 -6.58 -5.17
CA GLU A 114 61.93 -7.35 -6.14
C GLU A 114 62.78 -8.42 -6.86
N ASP A 115 62.16 -9.54 -7.22
CA ASP A 115 62.43 -10.20 -8.50
C ASP A 115 61.10 -10.63 -9.13
N VAL A 116 60.83 -10.03 -10.28
CA VAL A 116 59.66 -10.20 -11.14
C VAL A 116 59.92 -11.36 -12.09
N ILE A 117 59.04 -12.37 -12.12
CA ILE A 117 58.73 -13.09 -13.37
C ILE A 117 57.20 -13.29 -13.45
N ALA A 118 56.63 -12.63 -14.47
CA ALA A 118 55.26 -12.68 -14.97
C ALA A 118 54.72 -14.13 -15.18
N MET A 119 53.45 -14.49 -15.05
CA MET A 119 52.16 -13.87 -15.44
C MET A 119 50.99 -14.62 -14.70
N PRO A 120 49.70 -14.22 -14.79
CA PRO A 120 48.86 -13.80 -13.64
C PRO A 120 47.51 -14.57 -13.59
N PRO A 121 46.42 -14.05 -12.99
CA PRO A 121 46.04 -14.10 -11.59
C PRO A 121 44.82 -15.04 -11.34
N LYS A 122 44.66 -15.55 -10.11
CA LYS A 122 43.32 -15.90 -9.59
C LYS A 122 43.28 -15.62 -8.11
N GLU A 123 43.21 -14.33 -7.78
CA GLU A 123 42.93 -13.88 -6.43
C GLU A 123 41.43 -14.08 -6.12
N PRO A 124 41.08 -14.50 -4.89
CA PRO A 124 39.71 -14.55 -4.44
C PRO A 124 39.15 -13.12 -4.36
N GLU A 125 38.07 -12.87 -5.08
CA GLU A 125 37.34 -11.61 -5.01
C GLU A 125 37.01 -11.28 -3.55
N VAL A 126 37.54 -10.14 -3.12
CA VAL A 126 37.13 -9.41 -1.93
C VAL A 126 35.60 -9.34 -1.94
N ILE A 127 34.96 -10.00 -0.98
CA ILE A 127 33.52 -9.85 -0.78
C ILE A 127 33.33 -8.43 -0.22
N GLU A 128 33.18 -7.47 -1.12
CA GLU A 128 32.73 -6.14 -0.78
C GLU A 128 31.38 -6.25 -0.08
N ASN A 129 31.32 -5.75 1.16
CA ASN A 129 30.05 -5.50 1.83
C ASN A 129 29.27 -4.47 1.01
N LYS A 130 28.44 -4.95 0.08
CA LYS A 130 27.47 -4.12 -0.63
C LYS A 130 26.51 -3.53 0.40
N ARG A 131 26.78 -2.29 0.82
CA ARG A 131 25.78 -1.44 1.46
C ARG A 131 24.50 -1.55 0.64
N ILE A 132 23.42 -1.94 1.29
CA ILE A 132 22.09 -2.00 0.69
C ILE A 132 21.84 -0.62 0.07
N PRO A 133 21.46 -0.51 -1.22
CA PRO A 133 21.17 0.79 -1.81
C PRO A 133 20.02 1.41 -1.01
N VAL A 134 20.29 2.57 -0.42
CA VAL A 134 19.24 3.40 0.18
C VAL A 134 18.25 3.71 -0.96
N PRO A 135 16.94 3.43 -0.80
CA PRO A 135 15.97 3.78 -1.80
C PRO A 135 16.06 5.29 -2.06
N GLU A 136 16.46 5.65 -3.28
CA GLU A 136 16.39 7.00 -3.80
C GLU A 136 14.93 7.43 -3.69
N GLN A 137 14.63 8.44 -2.86
CA GLN A 137 13.30 9.01 -2.80
C GLN A 137 13.02 9.67 -4.15
N ALA A 138 12.42 8.90 -5.06
CA ALA A 138 11.85 9.46 -6.28
C ALA A 138 10.79 10.48 -5.86
N GLU A 139 11.09 11.76 -6.10
CA GLU A 139 10.10 12.83 -6.02
C GLU A 139 8.92 12.41 -6.90
N PRO A 140 7.68 12.37 -6.38
CA PRO A 140 6.56 11.89 -7.17
C PRO A 140 6.31 12.89 -8.30
N GLU A 141 6.56 12.47 -9.55
CA GLU A 141 6.18 13.25 -10.72
C GLU A 141 4.68 13.60 -10.64
N PRO A 142 4.29 14.85 -10.98
CA PRO A 142 2.90 15.27 -10.88
C PRO A 142 2.03 14.43 -11.83
N VAL A 143 1.11 13.67 -11.25
CA VAL A 143 0.17 12.81 -11.98
C VAL A 143 -0.63 13.66 -12.95
N LYS A 144 -0.42 13.45 -14.26
CA LYS A 144 -1.16 14.15 -15.31
C LYS A 144 -2.64 13.78 -15.21
N ARG A 145 -3.47 14.76 -14.82
CA ARG A 145 -4.92 14.62 -14.69
C ARG A 145 -5.55 14.35 -16.07
N GLY A 146 -6.12 13.16 -16.26
CA GLY A 146 -6.86 12.82 -17.48
C GLY A 146 -8.17 13.62 -17.61
N PHE A 147 -8.72 13.73 -18.81
CA PHE A 147 -9.93 14.52 -19.11
C PHE A 147 -11.15 14.21 -18.20
N LEU A 148 -11.25 12.97 -17.71
CA LEU A 148 -12.31 12.53 -16.79
C LEU A 148 -12.08 12.98 -15.33
N SER A 149 -10.84 13.32 -14.96
CA SER A 149 -10.49 13.76 -13.60
C SER A 149 -11.12 15.10 -13.22
N ARG A 150 -11.59 15.89 -14.18
CA ARG A 150 -12.24 17.20 -13.93
C ARG A 150 -13.70 17.08 -13.46
N PHE A 151 -14.31 15.91 -13.61
CA PHE A 151 -15.75 15.71 -13.35
C PHE A 151 -16.04 14.90 -12.08
N PHE A 152 -15.09 14.07 -11.63
CA PHE A 152 -15.32 13.10 -10.55
C PHE A 152 -14.51 13.33 -9.27
N LEU A 153 -13.52 14.23 -9.30
CA LEU A 153 -12.86 14.68 -8.08
C LEU A 153 -13.32 16.12 -7.77
N PRO A 154 -13.88 16.39 -6.58
CA PRO A 154 -14.05 17.76 -6.13
C PRO A 154 -12.66 18.33 -5.94
N ASN A 155 -12.31 19.37 -6.71
CA ASN A 155 -11.08 20.09 -6.47
C ASN A 155 -11.17 20.78 -5.10
N GLY A 156 -10.03 20.89 -4.42
CA GLY A 156 -9.84 21.96 -3.44
C GLY A 156 -10.10 23.34 -4.07
#